data_AF-A0A1M6QRX0-F1
#
_entry.id   AF-A0A1M6QRX0-F1
#
_cell.length_a   1.000
_cell.length_b   1.000
_cell.length_c   1.000
_cell.angle_alpha   90.00
_cell.angle_beta   90.00
_cell.angle_gamma   90.00
#
_symmetry.space_group_name_H-M   'P 1'
#
loop_
_entity.id
_entity.type
_entity.pdbx_description
1 polymer ?
#
loop_
_entity_poly.entity_id
_entity_poly.type
_entity_poly.pdbx_seq_one_letter_code
_entity_poly.pdbx_strand_id
1 'polypeptide(L)'
;MRSHLYPAFTMESEEFERALPVAMKFSKTHEVPCRVLREGTLYAICFEDVAVPRGIVYGHQYEKELEKKLGKYAIQEIVYLSREQFEQGICCDQAE
;
A
#
# COMPACT_ATOMS: atom_id res chain seq x y z
N MET A 1 -16.85 -12.43 -8.12
CA MET A 1 -16.11 -11.21 -7.74
C MET A 1 -14.94 -11.64 -6.89
N ARG A 2 -13.70 -11.24 -7.22
CA ARG A 2 -12.57 -11.39 -6.30
C ARG A 2 -12.64 -10.25 -5.29
N SER A 3 -12.56 -10.55 -4.01
CA SER A 3 -12.46 -9.53 -2.96
C SER A 3 -11.06 -8.94 -2.96
N HIS A 4 -10.93 -7.64 -2.73
CA HIS A 4 -9.64 -6.96 -2.58
C HIS A 4 -9.44 -6.52 -1.13
N LEU A 5 -8.18 -6.41 -0.74
CA LEU A 5 -7.73 -5.75 0.48
C LEU A 5 -6.90 -4.53 0.09
N TYR A 6 -6.93 -3.51 0.95
CA TYR A 6 -6.27 -2.25 0.70
C TYR A 6 -5.18 -1.97 1.75
N PRO A 7 -4.07 -2.74 1.75
CA PRO A 7 -2.99 -2.53 2.70
C PRO A 7 -2.35 -1.16 2.49
N ALA A 8 -2.14 -0.44 3.59
CA ALA A 8 -1.56 0.90 3.63
C ALA A 8 -0.37 0.94 4.59
N PHE A 9 0.74 1.48 4.09
CA PHE A 9 1.99 1.66 4.81
C PHE A 9 2.11 3.13 5.16
N THR A 10 1.94 3.47 6.45
CA THR A 10 2.01 4.86 6.93
C THR A 10 3.44 5.21 7.31
N MET A 11 3.94 6.36 6.86
CA MET A 11 5.33 6.77 7.01
C MET A 11 5.49 8.30 7.07
N GLU A 12 6.62 8.76 7.58
CA GLU A 12 6.99 10.17 7.59
C GLU A 12 7.51 10.60 6.21
N SER A 13 7.61 11.91 5.98
CA SER A 13 8.00 12.48 4.68
C SER A 13 9.35 11.95 4.15
N GLU A 14 10.36 11.82 5.01
CA GLU A 14 11.70 11.36 4.58
C GLU A 14 11.68 9.90 4.11
N GLU A 15 10.95 9.05 4.81
CA GLU A 15 10.82 7.63 4.43
C GLU A 15 9.87 7.46 3.24
N PHE A 16 8.87 8.33 3.09
CA PHE A 16 8.01 8.39 1.92
C PHE A 16 8.79 8.60 0.62
N GLU A 17 9.69 9.58 0.58
CA GLU A 17 10.52 9.85 -0.61
C GLU A 17 11.38 8.64 -1.02
N ARG A 18 11.81 7.84 -0.04
CA ARG A 18 12.59 6.61 -0.27
C ARG A 18 11.71 5.42 -0.68
N ALA A 19 10.50 5.33 -0.12
CA ALA A 19 9.56 4.24 -0.33
C ALA A 19 8.80 4.36 -1.66
N LEU A 20 8.48 5.59 -2.09
CA LEU A 20 7.66 5.85 -3.27
C LEU A 20 8.22 5.20 -4.55
N PRO A 21 9.53 5.32 -4.89
CA PRO A 21 10.08 4.64 -6.07
C PRO A 21 9.98 3.11 -5.98
N VAL A 22 10.12 2.55 -4.78
CA VAL A 22 10.01 1.09 -4.53
C VAL A 22 8.56 0.63 -4.72
N ALA A 23 7.60 1.40 -4.22
CA ALA A 23 6.17 1.17 -4.36
C ALA A 23 5.73 1.25 -5.82
N MET A 24 6.14 2.28 -6.55
CA MET A 24 5.86 2.43 -7.98
C MET A 24 6.42 1.27 -8.80
N LYS A 25 7.66 0.83 -8.51
CA LYS A 25 8.26 -0.33 -9.17
C LYS A 25 7.47 -1.61 -8.88
N PHE A 26 7.07 -1.81 -7.63
CA PHE A 26 6.26 -2.96 -7.23
C PHE A 26 4.91 -2.97 -7.97
N SER A 27 4.20 -1.83 -7.97
CA SER A 27 2.92 -1.63 -8.65
C SER A 27 3.00 -1.98 -10.13
N LYS A 28 4.01 -1.48 -10.85
CA LYS A 28 4.22 -1.79 -12.28
C LYS A 28 4.60 -3.25 -12.52
N THR A 29 5.39 -3.86 -11.64
CA THR A 29 5.84 -5.26 -11.80
C THR A 29 4.68 -6.25 -11.67
N HIS A 30 3.73 -5.96 -10.77
CA HIS A 30 2.62 -6.86 -10.45
C HIS A 30 1.27 -6.40 -11.00
N GLU A 31 1.24 -5.29 -11.74
CA GLU A 31 0.01 -4.66 -12.24
C GLU A 31 -1.02 -4.38 -11.12
N VAL A 32 -0.51 -3.99 -9.95
CA VAL A 32 -1.31 -3.71 -8.75
C VAL A 32 -1.51 -2.20 -8.61
N PRO A 33 -2.76 -1.68 -8.56
CA PRO A 33 -2.99 -0.26 -8.35
C PRO A 33 -2.34 0.25 -7.06
N CYS A 34 -1.65 1.38 -7.15
CA CYS A 34 -0.96 2.03 -6.04
C CYS A 34 -1.44 3.46 -5.92
N ARG A 35 -1.78 3.87 -4.69
CA ARG A 35 -2.18 5.23 -4.36
C ARG A 35 -1.43 5.78 -3.16
N VAL A 36 -1.40 7.09 -3.06
CA VAL A 36 -0.83 7.85 -1.94
C VAL A 36 -1.94 8.65 -1.28
N LEU A 37 -2.02 8.54 0.03
CA LEU A 37 -2.82 9.39 0.89
C LEU A 37 -1.87 10.27 1.73
N ARG A 38 -2.33 11.47 2.06
CA ARG A 38 -1.60 12.39 2.93
C ARG A 38 -2.52 12.89 4.04
N GLU A 39 -2.06 12.79 5.27
CA GLU A 39 -2.76 13.31 6.44
C GLU A 39 -1.77 14.12 7.29
N GLY A 40 -1.90 15.45 7.20
CA GLY A 40 -0.94 16.37 7.83
C GLY A 40 0.49 16.19 7.30
N THR A 41 1.38 15.72 8.18
CA THR A 41 2.80 15.43 7.90
C THR A 41 3.07 13.97 7.56
N LEU A 42 2.06 13.11 7.63
CA LEU A 42 2.19 11.68 7.35
C LEU A 42 1.71 11.37 5.93
N TYR A 43 2.37 10.37 5.34
CA TYR A 43 2.01 9.80 4.05
C TYR A 43 1.65 8.34 4.23
N ALA A 44 0.69 7.86 3.45
CA ALA A 44 0.39 6.44 3.36
C ALA A 44 0.44 5.98 1.91
N ILE A 45 1.26 4.96 1.64
CA ILE A 45 1.27 4.27 0.36
C ILE A 45 0.34 3.07 0.48
N CYS A 46 -0.69 3.01 -0.36
CA CYS A 46 -1.69 1.95 -0.34
C CYS A 46 -1.80 1.22 -1.69
N PHE A 47 -2.19 -0.05 -1.63
CA PHE A 47 -2.30 -0.92 -2.80
C PHE A 47 -3.68 -1.55 -2.87
N GLU A 48 -4.18 -1.85 -4.07
CA GLU A 48 -5.37 -2.69 -4.26
C GLU A 48 -4.92 -4.13 -4.54
N ASP A 49 -4.78 -4.93 -3.49
CA ASP A 49 -4.26 -6.30 -3.59
C ASP A 49 -5.38 -7.34 -3.46
N VAL A 50 -5.22 -8.48 -4.13
CA VAL A 50 -6.24 -9.54 -4.15
C VAL A 50 -6.26 -10.27 -2.80
N ALA A 51 -7.45 -10.39 -2.20
CA ALA A 51 -7.63 -11.16 -0.99
C ALA A 51 -7.47 -12.66 -1.28
N VAL A 52 -6.62 -13.34 -0.52
CA VAL A 52 -6.37 -14.78 -0.65
C VAL A 52 -6.61 -15.50 0.68
N PRO A 53 -7.26 -16.67 0.69
CA PRO A 53 -7.49 -17.42 1.92
C PRO A 53 -6.16 -17.93 2.49
N ARG A 54 -5.92 -17.66 3.78
CA ARG A 54 -4.76 -18.15 4.55
C ARG A 54 -5.23 -18.91 5.80
N GLY A 55 -6.08 -19.92 5.61
CA GLY A 55 -6.68 -20.68 6.70
C GLY A 55 -7.96 -20.01 7.19
N ILE A 56 -8.01 -19.62 8.48
CA ILE A 56 -9.20 -18.98 9.09
C ILE A 56 -9.31 -17.48 8.81
N VAL A 57 -8.24 -16.85 8.31
CA VAL A 57 -8.19 -15.43 7.93
C VAL A 57 -7.87 -15.27 6.45
N TYR A 58 -8.23 -14.11 5.90
CA TYR A 58 -7.80 -13.68 4.58
C TYR A 58 -6.55 -12.82 4.71
N GLY A 59 -5.51 -13.16 3.94
CA GLY A 59 -4.39 -12.28 3.69
C GLY A 59 -4.51 -11.65 2.31
N HIS A 60 -3.47 -10.97 1.86
CA HIS A 60 -3.40 -10.47 0.49
C HIS A 60 -2.28 -11.15 -0.30
N GLN A 61 -2.43 -11.18 -1.63
CA GLN A 61 -1.61 -12.00 -2.52
C GLN A 61 -0.11 -11.69 -2.35
N TYR A 62 0.25 -10.42 -2.22
CA TYR A 62 1.63 -9.96 -2.15
C TYR A 62 2.08 -9.50 -0.75
N GLU A 63 1.36 -9.88 0.29
CA GLU A 63 1.61 -9.55 1.70
C GLU A 63 3.09 -9.59 2.11
N LYS A 64 3.73 -10.75 1.99
CA LYS A 64 5.13 -10.91 2.40
C LYS A 64 6.10 -10.05 1.59
N GLU A 65 5.80 -9.79 0.32
CA GLU A 65 6.68 -9.01 -0.54
C GLU A 65 6.55 -7.51 -0.27
N LEU A 66 5.31 -7.04 -0.09
CA LEU A 66 5.01 -5.67 0.31
C LEU A 66 5.61 -5.38 1.69
N GLU A 67 5.41 -6.26 2.67
CA GLU A 67 6.00 -6.13 4.01
C GLU A 67 7.53 -6.08 3.95
N LYS A 68 8.17 -6.99 3.19
CA LYS A 68 9.62 -7.01 3.05
C LYS A 68 10.18 -5.74 2.38
N LYS A 69 9.46 -5.17 1.40
CA LYS A 69 9.91 -4.01 0.64
C LYS A 69 9.63 -2.69 1.35
N LEU A 70 8.44 -2.56 1.95
CA LEU A 70 7.91 -1.30 2.47
C LEU A 70 7.83 -1.25 3.99
N GLY A 71 7.76 -2.39 4.67
CA GLY A 71 7.60 -2.43 6.13
C GLY A 71 8.71 -1.71 6.89
N LYS A 72 9.94 -1.70 6.38
CA LYS A 72 11.07 -0.96 6.98
C LYS A 72 10.94 0.57 6.95
N TYR A 73 10.04 1.10 6.10
CA TYR A 73 9.77 2.54 5.98
C TYR A 73 8.54 2.95 6.80
N ALA A 74 7.72 1.99 7.23
CA ALA A 74 6.47 2.27 7.90
C ALA A 74 6.69 2.53 9.40
N ILE A 75 5.94 3.50 9.95
CA ILE A 75 5.96 3.85 11.38
C ILE A 75 5.27 2.77 12.23
N GLN A 76 4.32 2.05 11.64
CA GLN A 76 3.47 1.08 12.32
C GLN A 76 3.15 -0.12 11.41
N GLU A 77 2.47 -1.12 11.98
CA GLU A 77 1.94 -2.27 11.25
C GLU A 77 1.01 -1.85 10.10
N ILE A 78 0.83 -2.73 9.12
CA ILE A 78 0.00 -2.50 7.93
C ILE A 78 -1.45 -2.21 8.36
N VAL A 79 -1.98 -1.07 7.93
CA VAL A 79 -3.39 -0.72 8.12
C VAL A 79 -4.18 -1.12 6.89
N TYR A 80 -5.37 -1.69 7.07
CA TYR A 80 -6.25 -2.03 5.95
C TYR A 80 -7.33 -0.97 5.80
N LEU A 81 -7.35 -0.33 4.64
CA LEU A 81 -8.34 0.71 4.30
C LEU A 81 -9.63 0.10 3.74
N SER A 82 -10.70 0.88 3.79
CA SER A 82 -11.86 0.63 2.94
C SER A 82 -11.54 0.99 1.49
N ARG A 83 -12.35 0.47 0.56
CA ARG A 83 -12.24 0.86 -0.85
C ARG A 83 -12.45 2.36 -1.04
N GLU A 84 -13.41 2.97 -0.34
CA GLU A 84 -13.68 4.40 -0.49
C GLU A 84 -12.48 5.24 -0.03
N GLN A 85 -11.80 4.85 1.05
CA GLN A 85 -10.60 5.52 1.53
C GLN A 85 -9.43 5.37 0.54
N PHE A 86 -9.26 4.18 -0.06
CA PHE A 86 -8.25 3.97 -1.09
C PHE A 86 -8.49 4.89 -2.31
N GLU A 87 -9.73 4.99 -2.79
CA GLU A 87 -10.07 5.77 -3.98
C GLU A 87 -9.90 7.29 -3.80
N GLN A 88 -9.84 7.79 -2.55
CA GLN A 88 -9.51 9.19 -2.23
C GLN A 88 -8.04 9.53 -2.46
N GLY A 89 -7.15 8.53 -2.52
CA GLY A 89 -5.72 8.74 -2.73
C GLY A 89 -5.40 9.11 -4.18
N ILE A 90 -4.29 9.82 -4.38
CA ILE A 90 -3.74 10.10 -5.72
C ILE A 90 -2.97 8.89 -6.23
N CYS A 91 -2.93 8.65 -7.54
CA CYS A 91 -2.12 7.55 -8.08
C CYS A 91 -0.63 7.77 -7.78
N CYS A 92 0.10 6.71 -7.42
CA CYS A 92 1.51 6.81 -7.03
C CYS A 92 2.43 7.40 -8.12
N ASP A 93 2.04 7.32 -9.39
CA ASP A 93 2.75 7.91 -10.52
C ASP A 93 2.46 9.41 -10.73
N GLN A 94 1.51 9.96 -9.99
CA GLN A 94 1.13 11.38 -9.99
C GLN A 94 1.47 12.07 -8.66
N ALA A 95 2.08 11.33 -7.72
CA ALA A 95 2.57 11.86 -6.46
C ALA A 95 3.93 12.53 -6.69
N GLU A 96 3.90 13.74 -7.29
CA GLU A 96 5.03 14.68 -7.38
C GLU A 96 4.96 15.75 -6.29
#